data_AF-A0A9N8HPU8-F1
#
_entry.id   AF-A0A9N8HPU8-F1
#
_cell.length_a   1.000
_cell.length_b   1.000
_cell.length_c   1.000
_cell.angle_alpha   90.00
_cell.angle_beta   90.00
_cell.angle_gamma   90.00
#
_symmetry.space_group_name_H-M   'P 1'
#
loop_
_entity.id
_entity.type
_entity.pdbx_description
1 polymer ?
#
loop_
_entity_poly.entity_id
_entity_poly.type
_entity_poly.pdbx_seq_one_letter_code
_entity_poly.pdbx_strand_id
1 'polypeptide(L)'
;MVSFVSTYLLTWKVYLSSWRADWKAQQKAIAQLGSHFQNGIPLVSNLLWNVIMFTVLQVLVIRMAGFSAEMERFCWYAVLLPCLVGSVFYYCYKYGVKQVVTSLFSFTTFLQWTQNWLAMQGLALVCLTQTAFFYFAGIVMQPYILPPAWNVSVQFPKDLYEEYLRDTVYCFAALFGVCLVTLPLSARGYAVAMEAAGRQNVTISYTETLMELVYQTVQGDSLFFTVIPILVILQDYFGFRVYTIHIIFAVVETALVNYVVRYKFGITHQLMHEIQPLYAMAHMEHHVCKGVHPTTLAAGLWEFWVNGQSIFMTTQVGLAPIPYALLQFIYMGANVVVHTMWPHPSLLQWHTLHHTIAADVYNVNIPSTYDKEHSQAVAKLQQKLQHVSPFIRYEPLSDLAAVAVMGLSCAILHVGLGIGLGHVDWTERMDWQ
;
A
#
# COMPACT_ATOMS: atom_id res chain seq x y z
N MET A 1 12.78 -17.44 23.02
CA MET A 1 12.93 -16.08 22.47
C MET A 1 12.87 -16.23 20.95
N VAL A 2 11.82 -15.72 20.31
CA VAL A 2 11.70 -15.76 18.84
C VAL A 2 12.82 -14.91 18.26
N SER A 3 13.63 -15.49 17.38
CA SER A 3 14.68 -14.73 16.70
C SER A 3 14.13 -14.13 15.43
N PHE A 4 14.25 -12.80 15.29
CA PHE A 4 14.08 -12.05 14.03
C PHE A 4 14.69 -12.78 12.82
N VAL A 5 15.87 -13.38 13.01
CA VAL A 5 16.57 -14.17 11.99
C VAL A 5 15.76 -15.38 11.54
N SER A 6 15.09 -16.07 12.46
CA SER A 6 14.26 -17.23 12.14
C SER A 6 13.07 -16.82 11.25
N THR A 7 12.40 -15.71 11.59
CA THR A 7 11.31 -15.18 10.77
C THR A 7 11.80 -14.76 9.37
N TYR A 8 12.95 -14.09 9.28
CA TYR A 8 13.57 -13.75 7.99
C TYR A 8 13.84 -14.99 7.12
N LEU A 9 14.47 -16.02 7.69
CA LEU A 9 14.79 -17.26 6.96
C LEU A 9 13.55 -18.05 6.56
N LEU A 10 12.53 -18.13 7.41
CA LEU A 10 11.26 -18.79 7.08
C LEU A 10 10.51 -18.04 5.99
N THR A 11 10.52 -16.70 6.02
CA THR A 11 9.90 -15.89 4.97
C THR A 11 10.57 -16.15 3.61
N TRP A 12 11.90 -16.18 3.54
CA TRP A 12 12.60 -16.58 2.31
C TRP A 12 12.21 -17.99 1.83
N LYS A 13 12.03 -18.95 2.74
CA LYS A 13 11.55 -20.30 2.38
C LYS A 13 10.14 -20.26 1.79
N VAL A 14 9.25 -19.43 2.33
CA VAL A 14 7.90 -19.23 1.76
C VAL A 14 8.03 -18.69 0.34
N TYR A 15 8.79 -17.61 0.13
CA TYR A 15 9.00 -17.01 -1.19
C TYR A 15 9.59 -18.00 -2.21
N LEU A 16 10.67 -18.69 -1.86
CA LEU A 16 11.32 -19.67 -2.73
C LEU A 16 10.41 -20.85 -3.08
N SER A 17 9.61 -21.33 -2.11
CA SER A 17 8.65 -22.40 -2.36
C SER A 17 7.50 -21.92 -3.25
N SER A 18 7.06 -20.67 -3.05
CA SER A 18 6.00 -20.05 -3.85
C SER A 18 6.42 -19.89 -5.31
N TRP A 19 7.63 -19.38 -5.57
CA TRP A 19 8.16 -19.24 -6.93
C TRP A 19 8.40 -20.57 -7.64
N ARG A 20 8.59 -21.65 -6.89
CA ARG A 20 8.72 -23.02 -7.42
C ARG A 20 7.40 -23.76 -7.54
N ALA A 21 6.29 -23.15 -7.13
CA ALA A 21 4.98 -23.80 -7.01
C ALA A 21 4.99 -25.07 -6.12
N ASP A 22 5.86 -25.11 -5.09
CA ASP A 22 5.85 -26.18 -4.09
C ASP A 22 4.96 -25.78 -2.91
N TRP A 23 3.64 -25.94 -3.09
CA TRP A 23 2.63 -25.52 -2.11
C TRP A 23 2.73 -26.29 -0.80
N LYS A 24 3.20 -27.54 -0.83
CA LYS A 24 3.40 -28.34 0.39
C LYS A 24 4.54 -27.77 1.23
N ALA A 25 5.67 -27.44 0.61
CA ALA A 25 6.78 -26.79 1.30
C ALA A 25 6.41 -25.38 1.76
N GLN A 26 5.68 -24.63 0.93
CA GLN A 26 5.16 -23.30 1.25
C GLN A 26 4.30 -23.37 2.52
N GLN A 27 3.23 -24.18 2.54
CA GLN A 27 2.32 -24.32 3.68
C GLN A 27 3.03 -24.76 4.97
N LYS A 28 4.00 -25.67 4.87
CA LYS A 28 4.84 -26.04 6.02
C LYS A 28 5.62 -24.86 6.56
N ALA A 29 6.22 -24.04 5.69
CA ALA A 29 6.97 -22.85 6.08
C ALA A 29 6.04 -21.77 6.67
N ILE A 30 4.84 -21.58 6.13
CA ILE A 30 3.83 -20.66 6.66
C ILE A 30 3.40 -21.09 8.07
N ALA A 31 3.10 -22.37 8.30
CA ALA A 31 2.74 -22.87 9.62
C ALA A 31 3.87 -22.68 10.65
N GLN A 32 5.12 -22.92 10.25
CA GLN A 32 6.29 -22.64 11.10
C GLN A 32 6.42 -21.15 11.39
N LEU A 33 6.25 -20.30 10.39
CA LEU A 33 6.31 -18.85 10.54
C LEU A 33 5.21 -18.34 11.47
N GLY A 34 3.97 -18.84 11.32
CA GLY A 34 2.84 -18.49 12.17
C GLY A 34 3.07 -18.80 13.65
N SER A 35 3.84 -19.85 13.97
CA SER A 35 4.19 -20.21 15.35
C SER A 35 5.07 -19.16 16.07
N HIS A 36 5.67 -18.23 15.33
CA HIS A 36 6.42 -17.11 15.91
C HIS A 36 5.54 -15.97 16.39
N PHE A 37 4.28 -15.92 15.96
CA PHE A 37 3.37 -14.86 16.32
C PHE A 37 2.48 -15.26 17.52
N GLN A 38 2.27 -14.32 18.42
CA GLN A 38 1.37 -14.41 19.56
C GLN A 38 -0.09 -14.21 19.13
N ASN A 39 -0.93 -15.17 19.50
CA ASN A 39 -2.37 -15.08 19.36
C ASN A 39 -3.01 -14.33 20.54
N GLY A 40 -4.27 -13.91 20.36
CA GLY A 40 -5.11 -13.44 21.47
C GLY A 40 -4.96 -11.96 21.84
N ILE A 41 -4.25 -11.16 21.05
CA ILE A 41 -4.30 -9.70 21.18
C ILE A 41 -5.69 -9.24 20.75
N PRO A 42 -6.45 -8.53 21.60
CA PRO A 42 -7.74 -7.97 21.19
C PRO A 42 -7.57 -7.06 19.98
N LEU A 43 -8.43 -7.22 18.97
CA LEU A 43 -8.33 -6.49 17.70
C LEU A 43 -8.24 -4.96 17.90
N VAL A 44 -9.09 -4.41 18.76
CA VAL A 44 -9.11 -2.95 19.03
C VAL A 44 -7.80 -2.49 19.67
N SER A 45 -7.24 -3.25 20.63
CA SER A 45 -5.91 -2.96 21.19
C SER A 45 -4.84 -2.98 20.10
N ASN A 46 -4.89 -3.97 19.20
CA ASN A 46 -3.92 -4.08 18.11
C ASN A 46 -3.99 -2.89 17.15
N LEU A 47 -5.20 -2.51 16.70
CA LEU A 47 -5.40 -1.36 15.82
C LEU A 47 -4.96 -0.03 16.46
N LEU A 48 -5.17 0.13 17.76
CA LEU A 48 -4.72 1.31 18.51
C LEU A 48 -3.20 1.36 18.63
N TRP A 49 -2.55 0.24 18.98
CA TRP A 49 -1.10 0.18 19.00
C TRP A 49 -0.49 0.41 17.63
N ASN A 50 -1.11 -0.10 16.57
CA ASN A 50 -0.70 0.15 15.19
C ASN A 50 -0.62 1.65 14.90
N VAL A 51 -1.70 2.41 15.11
CA VAL A 51 -1.70 3.84 14.79
C VAL A 51 -0.76 4.65 15.69
N ILE A 52 -0.70 4.33 17.00
CA ILE A 52 0.20 5.01 17.94
C ILE A 52 1.66 4.81 17.52
N MET A 53 2.05 3.56 17.28
CA MET A 53 3.44 3.24 16.97
C MET A 53 3.84 3.71 15.56
N PHE A 54 2.90 3.72 14.61
CA PHE A 54 3.15 4.29 13.29
C PHE A 54 3.34 5.81 13.36
N THR A 55 2.52 6.51 14.16
CA THR A 55 2.68 7.96 14.41
C THR A 55 4.03 8.25 15.06
N VAL A 56 4.46 7.44 16.05
CA VAL A 56 5.78 7.58 16.67
C VAL A 56 6.90 7.40 15.64
N LEU A 57 6.81 6.38 14.79
CA LEU A 57 7.76 6.16 13.71
C LEU A 57 7.82 7.37 12.76
N GLN A 58 6.69 7.91 12.33
CA GLN A 58 6.65 9.10 11.47
C GLN A 58 7.35 10.30 12.12
N VAL A 59 7.08 10.59 13.39
CA VAL A 59 7.76 11.66 14.14
C VAL A 59 9.28 11.46 14.12
N LEU A 60 9.73 10.22 14.35
CA LEU A 60 11.16 9.89 14.34
C LEU A 60 11.78 10.12 12.96
N VAL A 61 11.18 9.58 11.89
CA VAL A 61 11.75 9.71 10.54
C VAL A 61 11.68 11.14 10.01
N ILE A 62 10.63 11.92 10.31
CA ILE A 62 10.53 13.33 9.94
C ILE A 62 11.65 14.15 10.60
N ARG A 63 11.88 13.95 11.90
CA ARG A 63 12.96 14.64 12.62
C ARG A 63 14.34 14.22 12.13
N MET A 64 14.53 12.92 11.89
CA MET A 64 15.80 12.40 11.38
C MET A 64 16.09 12.86 9.95
N ALA A 65 15.06 13.08 9.12
CA ALA A 65 15.23 13.66 7.80
C ALA A 65 15.69 15.12 7.84
N GLY A 66 15.61 15.79 9.00
CA GLY A 66 16.07 17.16 9.17
C GLY A 66 15.31 18.15 8.29
N PHE A 67 14.00 17.96 8.17
CA PHE A 67 13.10 18.92 7.53
C PHE A 67 13.03 20.24 8.34
N SER A 68 12.56 21.28 7.68
CA SER A 68 12.39 22.60 8.29
C SER A 68 11.42 22.57 9.47
N ALA A 69 11.60 23.48 10.43
CA ALA A 69 10.69 23.60 11.57
C ALA A 69 9.24 23.95 11.15
N GLU A 70 9.08 24.63 10.02
CA GLU A 70 7.76 24.87 9.41
C GLU A 70 7.15 23.56 8.94
N MET A 71 7.91 22.73 8.24
CA MET A 71 7.45 21.43 7.77
C MET A 71 7.14 20.48 8.93
N GLU A 72 7.98 20.43 9.97
CA GLU A 72 7.67 19.64 11.17
C GLU A 72 6.34 20.06 11.80
N ARG A 73 6.09 21.38 11.90
CA ARG A 73 4.83 21.92 12.41
C ARG A 73 3.66 21.55 11.51
N PHE A 74 3.83 21.65 10.19
CA PHE A 74 2.83 21.23 9.21
C PHE A 74 2.47 19.76 9.38
N CYS A 75 3.47 18.87 9.44
CA CYS A 75 3.28 17.43 9.67
C CYS A 75 2.43 17.15 10.92
N TRP A 76 2.69 17.86 12.03
CA TRP A 76 1.92 17.70 13.26
C TRP A 76 0.43 17.99 13.08
N TYR A 77 0.10 19.12 12.46
CA TYR A 77 -1.29 19.58 12.37
C TYR A 77 -2.06 18.98 11.20
N ALA A 78 -1.38 18.73 10.07
CA ALA A 78 -2.02 18.29 8.84
C ALA A 78 -2.04 16.76 8.68
N VAL A 79 -1.13 16.03 9.35
CA VAL A 79 -0.94 14.59 9.12
C VAL A 79 -1.04 13.79 10.40
N LEU A 80 -0.12 14.00 11.35
CA LEU A 80 0.03 13.16 12.53
C LEU A 80 -1.19 13.21 13.45
N LEU A 81 -1.65 14.42 13.80
CA LEU A 81 -2.81 14.59 14.65
C LEU A 81 -4.11 14.13 13.95
N PRO A 82 -4.40 14.50 12.69
CA PRO A 82 -5.55 13.96 11.96
C PRO A 82 -5.55 12.44 11.84
N CYS A 83 -4.41 11.80 11.53
CA CYS A 83 -4.28 10.35 11.45
C CYS A 83 -4.62 9.67 12.79
N LEU A 84 -4.03 10.15 13.89
CA LEU A 84 -4.29 9.59 15.22
C LEU A 84 -5.75 9.81 15.66
N VAL A 85 -6.24 11.04 15.59
CA VAL A 85 -7.60 11.39 16.04
C VAL A 85 -8.65 10.72 15.18
N GLY A 86 -8.48 10.75 13.85
CA GLY A 86 -9.42 10.12 12.92
C GLY A 86 -9.45 8.61 13.07
N SER A 87 -8.31 7.96 13.34
CA SER A 87 -8.27 6.53 13.64
C SER A 87 -9.00 6.20 14.94
N VAL A 88 -8.73 6.92 16.02
CA VAL A 88 -9.43 6.72 17.31
C VAL A 88 -10.92 6.97 17.17
N PHE A 89 -11.32 8.01 16.45
CA PHE A 89 -12.72 8.34 16.19
C PHE A 89 -13.43 7.22 15.40
N TYR A 90 -12.80 6.75 14.33
CA TYR A 90 -13.34 5.65 13.53
C TYR A 90 -13.44 4.34 14.33
N TYR A 91 -12.43 4.01 15.14
CA TYR A 91 -12.48 2.81 16.00
C TYR A 91 -13.56 2.94 17.09
N CYS A 92 -13.76 4.13 17.66
CA CYS A 92 -14.86 4.40 18.59
C CYS A 92 -16.23 4.22 17.93
N TYR A 93 -16.38 4.67 16.68
CA TYR A 93 -17.59 4.46 15.90
C TYR A 93 -17.81 2.97 15.58
N LYS A 94 -16.78 2.26 15.13
CA LYS A 94 -16.85 0.87 14.67
C LYS A 94 -17.03 -0.15 15.80
N TYR A 95 -16.33 0.05 16.91
CA TYR A 95 -16.21 -0.93 18.00
C TYR A 95 -16.79 -0.43 19.33
N GLY A 96 -17.20 0.84 19.40
CA GLY A 96 -17.75 1.45 20.60
C GLY A 96 -16.68 2.07 21.52
N VAL A 97 -16.99 3.25 22.06
CA VAL A 97 -16.11 4.05 22.92
C VAL A 97 -15.60 3.25 24.13
N LYS A 98 -16.48 2.48 24.79
CA LYS A 98 -16.10 1.68 25.96
C LYS A 98 -14.97 0.71 25.64
N GLN A 99 -15.07 0.02 24.50
CA GLN A 99 -14.06 -0.96 24.11
C GLN A 99 -12.71 -0.27 23.85
N VAL A 100 -12.71 0.83 23.08
CA VAL A 100 -11.50 1.62 22.79
C VAL A 100 -10.81 2.11 24.06
N VAL A 101 -11.57 2.75 24.97
CA VAL A 101 -11.02 3.29 26.23
C VAL A 101 -10.41 2.17 27.08
N THR A 102 -11.08 1.03 27.21
CA THR A 102 -10.55 -0.10 27.99
C THR A 102 -9.36 -0.83 27.34
N SER A 103 -9.16 -0.66 26.03
CA SER A 103 -8.18 -1.44 25.25
C SER A 103 -6.73 -0.94 25.35
N LEU A 104 -6.49 0.30 25.80
CA LEU A 104 -5.16 0.93 25.81
C LEU A 104 -4.33 0.66 27.06
N PHE A 105 -4.94 0.17 28.15
CA PHE A 105 -4.30 0.16 29.47
C PHE A 105 -3.65 -1.17 29.87
N SER A 106 -3.57 -2.15 28.98
CA SER A 106 -2.98 -3.45 29.29
C SER A 106 -1.53 -3.56 28.81
N PHE A 107 -0.58 -3.52 29.77
CA PHE A 107 0.84 -3.74 29.48
C PHE A 107 1.10 -5.10 28.81
N THR A 108 0.34 -6.13 29.16
CA THR A 108 0.41 -7.45 28.51
C THR A 108 0.11 -7.37 27.02
N THR A 109 -0.92 -6.62 26.61
CA THR A 109 -1.26 -6.45 25.19
C THR A 109 -0.16 -5.72 24.43
N PHE A 110 0.48 -4.72 25.05
CA PHE A 110 1.61 -4.01 24.46
C PHE A 110 2.82 -4.93 24.25
N LEU A 111 3.14 -5.78 25.24
CA LEU A 111 4.24 -6.74 25.11
C LEU A 111 3.99 -7.77 24.01
N GLN A 112 2.77 -8.32 23.93
CA GLN A 112 2.39 -9.26 22.88
C GLN A 112 2.42 -8.59 21.49
N TRP A 113 1.90 -7.36 21.39
CA TRP A 113 1.98 -6.57 20.17
C TRP A 113 3.44 -6.34 19.76
N THR A 114 4.30 -5.96 20.70
CA THR A 114 5.74 -5.75 20.42
C THR A 114 6.42 -7.03 19.92
N GLN A 115 6.07 -8.18 20.47
CA GLN A 115 6.61 -9.47 20.00
C GLN A 115 6.18 -9.78 18.55
N ASN A 116 4.90 -9.56 18.23
CA ASN A 116 4.40 -9.71 16.86
C ASN A 116 5.07 -8.71 15.91
N TRP A 117 5.29 -7.48 16.35
CA TRP A 117 5.96 -6.44 15.57
C TRP A 117 7.41 -6.81 15.28
N LEU A 118 8.14 -7.36 16.26
CA LEU A 118 9.50 -7.88 16.06
C LEU A 118 9.54 -9.08 15.10
N ALA A 119 8.56 -9.99 15.17
CA ALA A 119 8.45 -11.07 14.20
C ALA A 119 8.18 -10.53 12.80
N MET A 120 7.25 -9.59 12.66
CA MET A 120 6.91 -8.92 11.40
C MET A 120 8.13 -8.24 10.74
N GLN A 121 9.08 -7.71 11.50
CA GLN A 121 10.31 -7.11 10.94
C GLN A 121 11.11 -8.09 10.07
N GLY A 122 11.09 -9.39 10.38
CA GLY A 122 11.76 -10.39 9.57
C GLY A 122 11.16 -10.51 8.16
N LEU A 123 9.83 -10.38 8.03
CA LEU A 123 9.16 -10.32 6.73
C LEU A 123 9.52 -9.03 5.99
N ALA A 124 9.42 -7.89 6.67
CA ALA A 124 9.75 -6.58 6.13
C ALA A 124 11.18 -6.55 5.56
N LEU A 125 12.14 -7.16 6.26
CA LEU A 125 13.53 -7.25 5.79
C LEU A 125 13.68 -8.12 4.54
N VAL A 126 12.94 -9.21 4.39
CA VAL A 126 12.96 -10.01 3.14
C VAL A 126 12.47 -9.16 1.96
N CYS A 127 11.37 -8.43 2.14
CA CYS A 127 10.85 -7.53 1.12
C CYS A 127 11.83 -6.39 0.80
N LEU A 128 12.48 -5.82 1.81
CA LEU A 128 13.51 -4.78 1.63
C LEU A 128 14.76 -5.32 0.95
N THR A 129 15.17 -6.56 1.23
CA THR A 129 16.32 -7.21 0.60
C THR A 129 16.08 -7.43 -0.89
N GLN A 130 14.85 -7.78 -1.27
CA GLN A 130 14.45 -7.84 -2.68
C GLN A 130 14.56 -6.47 -3.35
N THR A 131 13.96 -5.42 -2.76
CA THR A 131 14.07 -4.03 -3.26
C THR A 131 15.53 -3.58 -3.39
N ALA A 132 16.36 -3.83 -2.36
CA ALA A 132 17.77 -3.50 -2.36
C ALA A 132 18.55 -4.25 -3.45
N PHE A 133 18.25 -5.54 -3.65
CA PHE A 133 18.86 -6.32 -4.73
C PHE A 133 18.58 -5.69 -6.09
N PHE A 134 17.34 -5.33 -6.39
CA PHE A 134 17.00 -4.67 -7.66
C PHE A 134 17.63 -3.29 -7.80
N TYR A 135 17.73 -2.53 -6.70
CA TYR A 135 18.45 -1.26 -6.69
C TYR A 135 19.92 -1.44 -7.09
N PHE A 136 20.68 -2.28 -6.37
CA PHE A 136 22.10 -2.47 -6.66
C PHE A 136 22.35 -3.17 -8.01
N ALA A 137 21.52 -4.15 -8.37
CA ALA A 137 21.60 -4.78 -9.69
C ALA A 137 21.36 -3.77 -10.81
N GLY A 138 20.37 -2.88 -10.66
CA GLY A 138 20.12 -1.80 -11.61
C GLY A 138 21.34 -0.93 -11.83
N ILE A 139 22.01 -0.49 -10.76
CA ILE A 139 23.23 0.33 -10.83
C ILE A 139 24.33 -0.39 -11.63
N VAL A 140 24.58 -1.66 -11.31
CA VAL A 140 25.61 -2.46 -12.00
C VAL A 140 25.26 -2.64 -13.47
N MET A 141 23.98 -2.82 -13.81
CA MET A 141 23.52 -3.06 -15.17
C MET A 141 23.44 -1.78 -16.03
N GLN A 142 23.22 -0.61 -15.42
CA GLN A 142 22.94 0.64 -16.14
C GLN A 142 23.95 0.94 -17.27
N PRO A 143 25.28 0.86 -17.06
CA PRO A 143 26.26 1.17 -18.11
C PRO A 143 26.27 0.19 -19.29
N TYR A 144 25.71 -1.02 -19.09
CA TYR A 144 25.70 -2.08 -20.09
C TYR A 144 24.38 -2.15 -20.87
N ILE A 145 23.29 -1.64 -20.28
CA ILE A 145 21.95 -1.68 -20.89
C ILE A 145 21.58 -0.34 -21.53
N LEU A 146 21.95 0.78 -20.90
CA LEU A 146 21.55 2.11 -21.37
C LEU A 146 22.66 2.77 -22.20
N PRO A 147 22.30 3.60 -23.20
CA PRO A 147 23.26 4.44 -23.89
C PRO A 147 24.03 5.34 -22.91
N PRO A 148 25.30 5.71 -23.19
CA PRO A 148 26.10 6.55 -22.28
C PRO A 148 25.41 7.85 -21.85
N ALA A 149 24.63 8.47 -22.73
CA ALA A 149 23.88 9.70 -22.45
C ALA A 149 22.79 9.54 -21.37
N TRP A 150 22.37 8.30 -21.08
CA TRP A 150 21.31 7.99 -20.12
C TRP A 150 21.86 7.36 -18.84
N ASN A 151 23.19 7.27 -18.72
CA ASN A 151 23.85 6.80 -17.51
C ASN A 151 23.95 7.92 -16.48
N VAL A 152 22.79 8.43 -16.07
CA VAL A 152 22.66 9.55 -15.12
C VAL A 152 22.08 9.06 -13.80
N SER A 153 22.41 9.80 -12.75
CA SER A 153 21.86 9.63 -11.40
C SER A 153 21.45 10.99 -10.87
N VAL A 154 20.33 11.08 -10.17
CA VAL A 154 19.82 12.32 -9.59
C VAL A 154 19.56 12.16 -8.10
N GLN A 155 19.62 13.29 -7.41
CA GLN A 155 19.16 13.46 -6.04
C GLN A 155 18.30 14.72 -6.02
N PHE A 156 17.32 14.80 -5.13
CA PHE A 156 16.43 15.96 -5.07
C PHE A 156 16.68 16.72 -3.77
N PRO A 157 16.67 18.06 -3.80
CA PRO A 157 16.89 18.85 -2.62
C PRO A 157 15.67 18.75 -1.69
N LYS A 158 15.94 18.98 -0.42
CA LYS A 158 15.01 18.71 0.68
C LYS A 158 13.76 19.57 0.61
N ASP A 159 13.91 20.83 0.26
CA ASP A 159 12.83 21.80 0.05
C ASP A 159 11.79 21.31 -0.96
N LEU A 160 12.23 20.67 -2.05
CA LEU A 160 11.33 20.09 -3.05
C LEU A 160 10.54 18.89 -2.50
N TYR A 161 11.13 18.09 -1.60
CA TYR A 161 10.39 17.03 -0.91
C TYR A 161 9.38 17.61 0.10
N GLU A 162 9.71 18.71 0.79
CA GLU A 162 8.76 19.39 1.70
C GLU A 162 7.58 19.99 0.95
N GLU A 163 7.82 20.58 -0.23
CA GLU A 163 6.76 21.05 -1.13
C GLU A 163 5.88 19.89 -1.59
N TYR A 164 6.47 18.81 -2.10
CA TYR A 164 5.73 17.62 -2.52
C TYR A 164 4.84 17.05 -1.42
N LEU A 165 5.35 16.94 -0.20
CA LEU A 165 4.58 16.43 0.93
C LEU A 165 3.40 17.36 1.27
N ARG A 166 3.58 18.69 1.21
CA ARG A 166 2.47 19.66 1.40
C ARG A 166 1.41 19.51 0.31
N ASP A 167 1.82 19.47 -0.94
CA ASP A 167 0.93 19.35 -2.09
C ASP A 167 0.18 18.02 -2.11
N THR A 168 0.80 16.95 -1.61
CA THR A 168 0.15 15.65 -1.44
C THR A 168 -1.05 15.76 -0.50
N VAL A 169 -0.92 16.46 0.64
CA VAL A 169 -2.04 16.69 1.57
C VAL A 169 -3.18 17.44 0.87
N TYR A 170 -2.87 18.47 0.08
CA TYR A 170 -3.89 19.21 -0.67
C TYR A 170 -4.57 18.35 -1.74
N CYS A 171 -3.82 17.50 -2.43
CA CYS A 171 -4.35 16.55 -3.40
C CYS A 171 -5.31 15.54 -2.74
N PHE A 172 -4.94 14.99 -1.58
CA PHE A 172 -5.82 14.08 -0.83
C PHE A 172 -7.07 14.78 -0.29
N ALA A 173 -6.95 16.04 0.16
CA ALA A 173 -8.10 16.83 0.58
C ALA A 173 -9.07 17.13 -0.59
N ALA A 174 -8.54 17.44 -1.78
CA ALA A 174 -9.35 17.61 -2.99
C ALA A 174 -10.04 16.29 -3.38
N LEU A 175 -9.30 15.18 -3.35
CA LEU A 175 -9.85 13.85 -3.65
C LEU A 175 -10.93 13.44 -2.65
N PHE A 176 -10.78 13.78 -1.38
CA PHE A 176 -11.82 13.61 -0.37
C PHE A 176 -13.08 14.39 -0.73
N GLY A 177 -12.96 15.65 -1.15
CA GLY A 177 -14.10 16.44 -1.61
C GLY A 177 -14.84 15.78 -2.79
N VAL A 178 -14.10 15.25 -3.77
CA VAL A 178 -14.68 14.50 -4.89
C VAL A 178 -15.39 13.23 -4.39
N CYS A 179 -14.72 12.43 -3.57
CA CYS A 179 -15.26 11.19 -3.01
C CYS A 179 -16.51 11.44 -2.15
N LEU A 180 -16.58 12.57 -1.44
CA LEU A 180 -17.73 12.96 -0.63
C LEU A 180 -18.97 13.22 -1.50
N VAL A 181 -18.78 13.90 -2.64
CA VAL A 181 -19.85 14.13 -3.62
C VAL A 181 -20.27 12.83 -4.29
N THR A 182 -19.33 11.93 -4.58
CA THR A 182 -19.60 10.65 -5.24
C THR A 182 -19.93 9.49 -4.29
N LEU A 183 -20.09 9.76 -2.99
CA LEU A 183 -20.37 8.75 -1.96
C LEU A 183 -21.56 7.82 -2.29
N PRO A 184 -22.67 8.31 -2.91
CA PRO A 184 -23.75 7.43 -3.35
C PRO A 184 -23.32 6.35 -4.36
N LEU A 185 -22.34 6.65 -5.21
CA LEU A 185 -21.82 5.71 -6.20
C LEU A 185 -21.04 4.59 -5.53
N SER A 186 -20.22 4.90 -4.52
CA SER A 186 -19.49 3.89 -3.75
C SER A 186 -20.43 2.95 -3.01
N ALA A 187 -21.48 3.47 -2.38
CA ALA A 187 -22.50 2.65 -1.71
C ALA A 187 -23.24 1.73 -2.70
N ARG A 188 -23.52 2.20 -3.92
CA ARG A 188 -24.09 1.36 -4.99
C ARG A 188 -23.08 0.33 -5.48
N GLY A 189 -21.80 0.68 -5.61
CA GLY A 189 -20.74 -0.24 -5.99
C GLY A 189 -20.59 -1.41 -5.01
N TYR A 190 -20.70 -1.15 -3.70
CA TYR A 190 -20.76 -2.21 -2.69
C TYR A 190 -21.94 -3.16 -2.93
N ALA A 191 -23.15 -2.64 -3.18
CA ALA A 191 -24.31 -3.48 -3.47
C ALA A 191 -24.10 -4.32 -4.74
N VAL A 192 -23.53 -3.74 -5.80
CA VAL A 192 -23.18 -4.45 -7.04
C VAL A 192 -22.20 -5.60 -6.78
N ALA A 193 -21.17 -5.38 -5.96
CA ALA A 193 -20.23 -6.43 -5.56
C ALA A 193 -20.91 -7.57 -4.79
N MET A 194 -21.80 -7.25 -3.86
CA MET A 194 -22.57 -8.23 -3.09
C MET A 194 -23.54 -9.03 -3.97
N GLU A 195 -24.27 -8.36 -4.87
CA GLU A 195 -25.17 -9.00 -5.85
C GLU A 195 -24.38 -9.97 -6.78
N ALA A 196 -23.18 -9.56 -7.23
CA ALA A 196 -22.30 -10.38 -8.05
C ALA A 196 -21.84 -11.65 -7.31
N ALA A 197 -21.62 -11.57 -6.00
CA ALA A 197 -21.32 -12.71 -5.14
C ALA A 197 -22.56 -13.56 -4.77
N GLY A 198 -23.76 -13.18 -5.22
CA GLY A 198 -25.01 -13.86 -4.93
C GLY A 198 -25.67 -13.46 -3.61
N ARG A 199 -25.23 -12.37 -2.97
CA ARG A 199 -25.79 -11.82 -1.74
C ARG A 199 -26.77 -10.69 -2.10
N GLN A 200 -28.06 -11.03 -2.19
CA GLN A 200 -29.11 -10.08 -2.56
C GLN A 200 -29.45 -9.13 -1.41
N ASN A 201 -29.83 -7.89 -1.73
CA ASN A 201 -30.29 -6.86 -0.79
C ASN A 201 -29.28 -6.50 0.32
N VAL A 202 -27.98 -6.75 0.11
CA VAL A 202 -26.95 -6.34 1.07
C VAL A 202 -26.35 -5.00 0.64
N THR A 203 -26.55 -3.98 1.47
CA THR A 203 -26.08 -2.61 1.23
C THR A 203 -25.16 -2.15 2.36
N ILE A 204 -24.42 -1.07 2.11
CA ILE A 204 -23.69 -0.31 3.13
C ILE A 204 -24.43 1.00 3.41
N SER A 205 -24.46 1.46 4.65
CA SER A 205 -25.12 2.72 4.99
C SER A 205 -24.26 3.90 4.58
N TYR A 206 -24.87 5.05 4.27
CA TYR A 206 -24.11 6.26 3.95
C TYR A 206 -23.26 6.76 5.11
N THR A 207 -23.72 6.57 6.35
CA THR A 207 -22.93 6.88 7.54
C THR A 207 -21.66 6.03 7.58
N GLU A 208 -21.76 4.72 7.31
CA GLU A 208 -20.59 3.84 7.28
C GLU A 208 -19.61 4.28 6.19
N THR A 209 -20.10 4.51 4.97
CA THR A 209 -19.25 4.94 3.85
C THR A 209 -18.58 6.29 4.12
N LEU A 210 -19.29 7.23 4.76
CA LEU A 210 -18.72 8.53 5.13
C LEU A 210 -17.61 8.37 6.18
N MET A 211 -17.85 7.54 7.19
CA MET A 211 -16.87 7.29 8.25
C MET A 211 -15.62 6.60 7.70
N GLU A 212 -15.79 5.63 6.81
CA GLU A 212 -14.68 4.97 6.10
C GLU A 212 -13.92 5.95 5.21
N LEU A 213 -14.61 6.82 4.46
CA LEU A 213 -13.99 7.85 3.64
C LEU A 213 -13.15 8.84 4.46
N VAL A 214 -13.68 9.34 5.57
CA VAL A 214 -12.94 10.24 6.48
C VAL A 214 -11.70 9.53 7.01
N TYR A 215 -11.87 8.31 7.53
CA TYR A 215 -10.78 7.51 8.09
C TYR A 215 -9.67 7.23 7.07
N GLN A 216 -10.03 6.77 5.87
CA GLN A 216 -9.05 6.49 4.82
C GLN A 216 -8.33 7.74 4.33
N THR A 217 -9.02 8.89 4.27
CA THR A 217 -8.42 10.15 3.83
C THR A 217 -7.37 10.64 4.81
N VAL A 218 -7.66 10.64 6.11
CA VAL A 218 -6.71 11.11 7.14
C VAL A 218 -5.56 10.13 7.37
N GLN A 219 -5.69 8.88 6.91
CA GLN A 219 -4.58 7.93 6.84
C GLN A 219 -3.83 8.00 5.51
N GLY A 220 -4.42 8.63 4.48
CA GLY A 220 -3.99 8.47 3.10
C GLY A 220 -2.58 9.00 2.82
N ASP A 221 -2.31 10.20 3.32
CA ASP A 221 -1.01 10.84 3.21
C ASP A 221 0.07 10.14 4.06
N SER A 222 -0.31 9.42 5.12
CA SER A 222 0.61 8.89 6.12
C SER A 222 1.70 7.98 5.56
N LEU A 223 1.47 7.30 4.42
CA LEU A 223 2.55 6.56 3.76
C LEU A 223 3.65 7.51 3.27
N PHE A 224 3.31 8.56 2.54
CA PHE A 224 4.28 9.49 1.97
C PHE A 224 5.12 10.15 3.08
N PHE A 225 4.48 10.49 4.20
CA PHE A 225 5.12 11.01 5.40
C PHE A 225 5.94 9.97 6.19
N THR A 226 6.03 8.74 5.70
CA THR A 226 6.98 7.72 6.17
C THR A 226 8.06 7.47 5.12
N VAL A 227 7.64 7.22 3.87
CA VAL A 227 8.50 6.87 2.74
C VAL A 227 9.46 7.99 2.37
N ILE A 228 8.97 9.22 2.21
CA ILE A 228 9.78 10.35 1.74
C ILE A 228 10.85 10.74 2.77
N PRO A 229 10.56 10.88 4.08
CA PRO A 229 11.61 11.11 5.07
C PRO A 229 12.67 10.02 5.09
N ILE A 230 12.29 8.73 4.96
CA ILE A 230 13.26 7.63 4.87
C ILE A 230 14.18 7.79 3.66
N LEU A 231 13.63 8.17 2.50
CA LEU A 231 14.42 8.40 1.29
C LEU A 231 15.37 9.59 1.44
N VAL A 232 14.93 10.68 2.09
CA VAL A 232 15.80 11.83 2.42
C VAL A 232 16.94 11.39 3.35
N ILE A 233 16.66 10.59 4.38
CA ILE A 233 17.70 10.03 5.26
C ILE A 233 18.69 9.18 4.46
N LEU A 234 18.20 8.31 3.58
CA LEU A 234 19.06 7.48 2.73
C LEU A 234 19.92 8.31 1.77
N GLN A 235 19.36 9.38 1.22
CA GLN A 235 20.07 10.31 0.33
C GLN A 235 21.17 11.06 1.10
N ASP A 236 20.80 11.72 2.19
CA ASP A 236 21.69 12.63 2.94
C ASP A 236 22.79 11.88 3.71
N TYR A 237 22.49 10.70 4.27
CA TYR A 237 23.43 9.95 5.13
C TYR A 237 24.10 8.77 4.45
N PHE A 238 23.52 8.20 3.40
CA PHE A 238 24.02 6.99 2.74
C PHE A 238 24.32 7.18 1.25
N GLY A 239 24.16 8.40 0.71
CA GLY A 239 24.46 8.69 -0.68
C GLY A 239 23.53 7.97 -1.67
N PHE A 240 22.31 7.63 -1.25
CA PHE A 240 21.31 7.03 -2.12
C PHE A 240 20.96 8.00 -3.26
N ARG A 241 20.95 7.49 -4.51
CA ARG A 241 20.65 8.27 -5.72
C ARG A 241 19.61 7.54 -6.55
N VAL A 242 18.81 8.29 -7.31
CA VAL A 242 17.88 7.73 -8.29
C VAL A 242 18.60 7.59 -9.61
N TYR A 243 18.63 6.39 -10.16
CA TYR A 243 19.26 6.13 -11.45
C TYR A 243 18.18 5.97 -12.54
N THR A 244 18.47 6.39 -13.77
CA THR A 244 17.52 6.28 -14.90
C THR A 244 16.99 4.86 -15.08
N ILE A 245 17.84 3.85 -14.88
CA ILE A 245 17.42 2.44 -14.96
C ILE A 245 16.33 2.09 -13.94
N HIS A 246 16.36 2.66 -12.72
CA HIS A 246 15.35 2.41 -11.70
C HIS A 246 14.01 3.05 -12.07
N ILE A 247 14.04 4.21 -12.72
CA ILE A 247 12.84 4.87 -13.25
C ILE A 247 12.20 3.98 -14.32
N ILE A 248 13.00 3.47 -15.26
CA ILE A 248 12.52 2.59 -16.33
C ILE A 248 11.89 1.33 -15.72
N PHE A 249 12.58 0.66 -14.80
CA PHE A 249 12.04 -0.54 -14.14
C PHE A 249 10.75 -0.22 -13.37
N ALA A 250 10.70 0.89 -12.65
CA ALA A 250 9.52 1.25 -11.90
C ALA A 250 8.31 1.58 -12.80
N VAL A 251 8.51 2.25 -13.94
CA VAL A 251 7.47 2.48 -14.94
C VAL A 251 6.97 1.16 -15.53
N VAL A 252 7.88 0.24 -15.87
CA VAL A 252 7.52 -1.08 -16.39
C VAL A 252 6.76 -1.90 -15.35
N GLU A 253 7.22 -1.91 -14.09
CA GLU A 253 6.53 -2.61 -13.00
C GLU A 253 5.13 -2.06 -12.76
N THR A 254 5.00 -0.74 -12.84
CA THR A 254 3.72 -0.06 -12.65
C THR A 254 2.76 -0.34 -13.81
N ALA A 255 3.24 -0.37 -15.05
CA ALA A 255 2.45 -0.69 -16.22
C ALA A 255 2.02 -2.17 -16.28
N LEU A 256 2.75 -3.05 -15.59
CA LEU A 256 2.49 -4.50 -15.50
C LEU A 256 2.12 -4.91 -14.07
N VAL A 257 1.45 -4.02 -13.33
CA VAL A 257 1.22 -4.16 -11.88
C VAL A 257 0.65 -5.53 -11.52
N ASN A 258 -0.40 -6.00 -12.22
CA ASN A 258 -1.03 -7.27 -11.87
C ASN A 258 -0.12 -8.50 -12.07
N TYR A 259 0.86 -8.38 -12.97
CA TYR A 259 1.84 -9.41 -13.24
C TYR A 259 3.07 -9.34 -12.34
N VAL A 260 3.46 -8.16 -11.85
CA VAL A 260 4.62 -8.01 -10.98
C VAL A 260 4.27 -8.31 -9.52
N VAL A 261 3.10 -7.86 -9.07
CA VAL A 261 2.67 -7.99 -7.67
C VAL A 261 2.60 -9.45 -7.21
N ARG A 262 2.32 -10.42 -8.10
CA ARG A 262 2.31 -11.86 -7.74
C ARG A 262 3.65 -12.41 -7.23
N TYR A 263 4.77 -11.78 -7.57
CA TYR A 263 6.10 -12.27 -7.19
C TYR A 263 6.56 -11.77 -5.82
N LYS A 264 5.89 -10.76 -5.25
CA LYS A 264 6.20 -10.17 -3.94
C LYS A 264 4.96 -9.95 -3.10
N PHE A 265 4.12 -9.01 -3.54
CA PHE A 265 2.92 -8.62 -2.82
C PHE A 265 1.96 -9.79 -2.65
N GLY A 266 1.64 -10.56 -3.70
CA GLY A 266 0.68 -11.68 -3.60
C GLY A 266 1.09 -12.74 -2.56
N ILE A 267 2.39 -13.04 -2.46
CA ILE A 267 2.94 -13.96 -1.45
C ILE A 267 2.81 -13.35 -0.04
N THR A 268 3.19 -12.07 0.11
CA THR A 268 3.09 -11.37 1.41
C THR A 268 1.64 -11.19 1.85
N HIS A 269 0.75 -10.95 0.90
CA HIS A 269 -0.68 -10.80 1.11
C HIS A 269 -1.31 -12.11 1.57
N GLN A 270 -0.98 -13.23 0.91
CA GLN A 270 -1.34 -14.58 1.39
C GLN A 270 -0.85 -14.82 2.82
N LEU A 271 0.41 -14.48 3.14
CA LEU A 271 0.96 -14.61 4.49
C LEU A 271 0.15 -13.82 5.53
N MET A 272 -0.26 -12.60 5.19
CA MET A 272 -1.07 -11.77 6.07
C MET A 272 -2.42 -12.44 6.34
N HIS A 273 -3.08 -13.08 5.38
CA HIS A 273 -4.36 -13.77 5.61
C HIS A 273 -4.23 -15.13 6.31
N GLU A 274 -3.16 -15.89 6.05
CA GLU A 274 -2.96 -17.22 6.63
C GLU A 274 -2.42 -17.17 8.07
N ILE A 275 -1.71 -16.10 8.45
CA ILE A 275 -1.18 -15.91 9.81
C ILE A 275 -2.02 -14.86 10.53
N GLN A 276 -3.02 -15.30 11.29
CA GLN A 276 -4.01 -14.42 11.93
C GLN A 276 -3.44 -13.26 12.77
N PRO A 277 -2.37 -13.43 13.57
CA PRO A 277 -1.78 -12.29 14.26
C PRO A 277 -1.11 -11.28 13.31
N LEU A 278 -0.53 -11.76 12.21
CA LEU A 278 0.04 -10.92 11.17
C LEU A 278 -1.08 -10.20 10.40
N TYR A 279 -2.20 -10.88 10.11
CA TYR A 279 -3.41 -10.26 9.56
C TYR A 279 -3.82 -9.05 10.40
N ALA A 280 -4.05 -9.28 11.70
CA ALA A 280 -4.48 -8.25 12.64
C ALA A 280 -3.50 -7.06 12.65
N MET A 281 -2.20 -7.36 12.71
CA MET A 281 -1.13 -6.36 12.78
C MET A 281 -0.93 -5.56 11.50
N ALA A 282 -0.83 -6.21 10.35
CA ALA A 282 -0.37 -5.55 9.14
C ALA A 282 -1.52 -5.14 8.21
N HIS A 283 -2.64 -5.86 8.24
CA HIS A 283 -3.57 -5.86 7.11
C HIS A 283 -5.04 -5.62 7.49
N MET A 284 -5.43 -5.95 8.72
CA MET A 284 -6.80 -5.75 9.18
C MET A 284 -7.22 -4.27 9.16
N GLU A 285 -6.27 -3.35 9.27
CA GLU A 285 -6.51 -1.92 9.09
C GLU A 285 -6.95 -1.58 7.65
N HIS A 286 -6.42 -2.27 6.65
CA HIS A 286 -6.84 -2.11 5.26
C HIS A 286 -8.26 -2.68 5.05
N HIS A 287 -8.60 -3.76 5.75
CA HIS A 287 -9.87 -4.48 5.65
C HIS A 287 -10.99 -4.02 6.60
N VAL A 288 -10.70 -3.18 7.59
CA VAL A 288 -11.72 -2.69 8.53
C VAL A 288 -12.77 -1.84 7.82
N CYS A 289 -12.35 -1.19 6.73
CA CYS A 289 -13.21 -0.50 5.79
C CYS A 289 -13.69 -1.48 4.73
N LYS A 290 -15.01 -1.57 4.55
CA LYS A 290 -15.61 -2.34 3.47
C LYS A 290 -15.63 -1.55 2.18
N GLY A 291 -15.78 -0.22 2.30
CA GLY A 291 -15.70 0.78 1.26
C GLY A 291 -14.29 0.87 0.69
N VAL A 292 -14.20 0.75 -0.64
CA VAL A 292 -12.98 1.03 -1.38
C VAL A 292 -13.22 2.27 -2.25
N HIS A 293 -12.42 3.30 -2.02
CA HIS A 293 -12.49 4.62 -2.63
C HIS A 293 -11.13 4.99 -3.22
N PRO A 294 -11.08 5.96 -4.15
CA PRO A 294 -9.82 6.53 -4.62
C PRO A 294 -8.86 7.00 -3.51
N THR A 295 -9.39 7.44 -2.37
CA THR A 295 -8.61 7.84 -1.17
C THR A 295 -8.17 6.66 -0.31
N THR A 296 -8.74 5.45 -0.52
CA THR A 296 -8.23 4.24 0.11
C THR A 296 -6.81 4.00 -0.38
N LEU A 297 -5.87 3.89 0.55
CA LEU A 297 -4.52 3.51 0.19
C LEU A 297 -4.47 2.10 -0.35
N ALA A 298 -3.48 1.84 -1.19
CA ALA A 298 -3.25 0.49 -1.73
C ALA A 298 -2.89 -0.55 -0.65
N ALA A 299 -2.68 -0.11 0.59
CA ALA A 299 -2.30 -0.93 1.74
C ALA A 299 -2.57 -0.15 3.04
N GLY A 300 -2.75 -0.86 4.17
CA GLY A 300 -2.80 -0.26 5.51
C GLY A 300 -1.46 0.33 5.97
N LEU A 301 -1.41 1.02 7.12
CA LEU A 301 -0.22 1.72 7.61
C LEU A 301 1.00 0.77 7.72
N TRP A 302 0.80 -0.37 8.39
CA TRP A 302 1.85 -1.38 8.55
C TRP A 302 2.00 -2.33 7.36
N GLU A 303 1.01 -2.41 6.48
CA GLU A 303 1.05 -3.28 5.32
C GLU A 303 2.17 -2.90 4.36
N PHE A 304 2.32 -1.61 4.07
CA PHE A 304 3.46 -1.13 3.28
C PHE A 304 4.78 -1.44 3.98
N TRP A 305 4.84 -1.31 5.31
CA TRP A 305 6.03 -1.64 6.08
C TRP A 305 6.43 -3.11 5.91
N VAL A 306 5.48 -4.05 6.02
CA VAL A 306 5.74 -5.49 5.78
C VAL A 306 6.18 -5.76 4.36
N ASN A 307 5.69 -4.98 3.39
CA ASN A 307 6.13 -5.05 2.01
C ASN A 307 7.47 -4.32 1.76
N GLY A 308 8.20 -3.90 2.80
CA GLY A 308 9.48 -3.19 2.64
C GLY A 308 9.29 -1.79 2.03
N GLN A 309 8.26 -1.08 2.50
CA GLN A 309 7.79 0.24 2.06
C GLN A 309 7.15 0.30 0.67
N SER A 310 7.06 -0.81 -0.07
CA SER A 310 6.37 -0.83 -1.36
C SER A 310 5.93 -2.24 -1.76
N ILE A 311 4.73 -2.36 -2.32
CA ILE A 311 4.22 -3.60 -2.90
C ILE A 311 5.01 -4.06 -4.14
N PHE A 312 5.84 -3.18 -4.71
CA PHE A 312 6.67 -3.39 -5.88
C PHE A 312 8.14 -3.68 -5.52
N MET A 313 8.96 -4.04 -6.51
CA MET A 313 10.40 -4.26 -6.32
C MET A 313 11.20 -2.98 -6.58
N THR A 314 10.85 -2.21 -7.62
CA THR A 314 11.63 -1.03 -8.04
C THR A 314 10.90 0.30 -7.89
N THR A 315 9.57 0.32 -7.76
CA THR A 315 8.79 1.56 -7.59
C THR A 315 9.27 2.41 -6.41
N GLN A 316 9.68 1.78 -5.30
CA GLN A 316 10.19 2.48 -4.13
C GLN A 316 11.51 3.21 -4.38
N VAL A 317 12.35 2.68 -5.26
CA VAL A 317 13.70 3.22 -5.51
C VAL A 317 13.76 4.06 -6.79
N GLY A 318 12.79 3.86 -7.70
CA GLY A 318 12.70 4.58 -8.97
C GLY A 318 11.69 5.73 -8.98
N LEU A 319 10.51 5.57 -8.38
CA LEU A 319 9.43 6.58 -8.45
C LEU A 319 9.21 7.31 -7.13
N ALA A 320 9.29 6.65 -5.98
CA ALA A 320 9.09 7.31 -4.69
C ALA A 320 10.04 8.48 -4.42
N PRO A 321 11.33 8.46 -4.83
CA PRO A 321 12.21 9.60 -4.61
C PRO A 321 12.02 10.70 -5.67
N ILE A 322 11.22 10.48 -6.72
CA ILE A 322 10.90 11.55 -7.68
C ILE A 322 9.62 12.25 -7.18
N PRO A 323 9.69 13.55 -6.83
CA PRO A 323 8.53 14.32 -6.41
C PRO A 323 7.34 14.14 -7.35
N TYR A 324 6.15 13.93 -6.79
CA TYR A 324 4.87 13.71 -7.49
C TYR A 324 4.72 12.41 -8.29
N ALA A 325 5.81 11.72 -8.66
CA ALA A 325 5.74 10.55 -9.53
C ALA A 325 4.96 9.39 -8.87
N LEU A 326 5.27 9.06 -7.62
CA LEU A 326 4.58 8.01 -6.89
C LEU A 326 3.07 8.29 -6.74
N LEU A 327 2.72 9.54 -6.41
CA LEU A 327 1.34 9.99 -6.29
C LEU A 327 0.59 9.82 -7.63
N GLN A 328 1.20 10.27 -8.74
CA GLN A 328 0.63 10.20 -10.08
C GLN A 328 0.47 8.76 -10.60
N PHE A 329 1.55 7.99 -10.57
CA PHE A 329 1.58 6.68 -11.21
C PHE A 329 0.91 5.58 -10.38
N ILE A 330 1.12 5.57 -9.07
CA ILE A 330 0.59 4.49 -8.22
C ILE A 330 -0.76 4.87 -7.62
N TYR A 331 -0.85 6.02 -6.96
CA TYR A 331 -2.01 6.35 -6.13
C TYR A 331 -3.20 6.87 -6.93
N MET A 332 -2.99 7.85 -7.80
CA MET A 332 -4.06 8.33 -8.66
C MET A 332 -4.28 7.41 -9.88
N GLY A 333 -3.24 6.68 -10.30
CA GLY A 333 -3.27 5.73 -11.40
C GLY A 333 -3.78 4.33 -11.03
N ALA A 334 -2.85 3.41 -10.78
CA ALA A 334 -3.16 1.99 -10.55
C ALA A 334 -4.13 1.75 -9.38
N ASN A 335 -3.96 2.49 -8.28
CA ASN A 335 -4.76 2.33 -7.09
C ASN A 335 -6.23 2.71 -7.33
N VAL A 336 -6.51 3.82 -8.02
CA VAL A 336 -7.90 4.21 -8.37
C VAL A 336 -8.61 3.11 -9.15
N VAL A 337 -7.92 2.42 -10.06
CA VAL A 337 -8.54 1.33 -10.82
C VAL A 337 -9.01 0.23 -9.87
N VAL A 338 -8.11 -0.30 -9.04
CA VAL A 338 -8.38 -1.52 -8.25
C VAL A 338 -9.10 -1.26 -6.91
N HIS A 339 -9.04 -0.02 -6.40
CA HIS A 339 -9.65 0.43 -5.14
C HIS A 339 -10.86 1.34 -5.32
N THR A 340 -11.50 1.36 -6.49
CA THR A 340 -12.78 2.08 -6.67
C THR A 340 -13.96 1.10 -6.68
N MET A 341 -14.92 1.35 -5.80
CA MET A 341 -16.24 0.73 -5.84
C MET A 341 -17.07 1.27 -6.99
N TRP A 342 -16.90 0.68 -8.16
CA TRP A 342 -17.65 1.07 -9.34
C TRP A 342 -19.12 0.65 -9.25
N PRO A 343 -20.09 1.56 -9.52
CA PRO A 343 -21.53 1.27 -9.44
C PRO A 343 -22.04 0.48 -10.65
N HIS A 344 -21.19 -0.34 -11.28
CA HIS A 344 -21.54 -1.09 -12.48
C HIS A 344 -20.86 -2.47 -12.52
N PRO A 345 -21.61 -3.57 -12.80
CA PRO A 345 -21.05 -4.92 -12.78
C PRO A 345 -19.88 -5.13 -13.75
N SER A 346 -19.85 -4.40 -14.88
CA SER A 346 -18.75 -4.51 -15.86
C SER A 346 -17.40 -3.99 -15.34
N LEU A 347 -17.39 -3.30 -14.21
CA LEU A 347 -16.19 -2.73 -13.61
C LEU A 347 -15.76 -3.50 -12.36
N LEU A 348 -16.38 -4.65 -12.09
CA LEU A 348 -16.01 -5.53 -10.98
C LEU A 348 -14.60 -6.09 -11.18
N GLN A 349 -13.89 -6.16 -10.08
CA GLN A 349 -12.49 -6.56 -10.00
C GLN A 349 -12.31 -7.53 -8.82
N TRP A 350 -11.35 -8.44 -8.94
CA TRP A 350 -11.07 -9.41 -7.87
C TRP A 350 -10.64 -8.71 -6.58
N HIS A 351 -9.85 -7.65 -6.67
CA HIS A 351 -9.44 -6.87 -5.49
C HIS A 351 -10.61 -6.27 -4.72
N THR A 352 -11.60 -5.73 -5.44
CA THR A 352 -12.81 -5.18 -4.80
C THR A 352 -13.63 -6.28 -4.12
N LEU A 353 -13.70 -7.48 -4.72
CA LEU A 353 -14.37 -8.63 -4.11
C LEU A 353 -13.61 -9.17 -2.90
N HIS A 354 -12.28 -9.15 -2.95
CA HIS A 354 -11.42 -9.48 -1.82
C HIS A 354 -11.78 -8.64 -0.59
N HIS A 355 -11.93 -7.33 -0.76
CA HIS A 355 -12.35 -6.41 0.31
C HIS A 355 -13.79 -6.57 0.78
N THR A 356 -14.73 -6.78 -0.15
CA THR A 356 -16.17 -6.71 0.15
C THR A 356 -16.78 -8.02 0.62
N ILE A 357 -16.33 -9.15 0.06
CA ILE A 357 -16.88 -10.47 0.36
C ILE A 357 -15.87 -11.41 1.01
N ALA A 358 -14.66 -10.92 1.32
CA ALA A 358 -13.53 -11.72 1.79
C ALA A 358 -13.20 -12.87 0.82
N ALA A 359 -13.15 -12.54 -0.49
CA ALA A 359 -12.69 -13.51 -1.48
C ALA A 359 -11.23 -13.87 -1.21
N ASP A 360 -10.92 -15.15 -1.13
CA ASP A 360 -9.58 -15.71 -0.89
C ASP A 360 -8.70 -15.63 -2.15
N VAL A 361 -8.54 -14.42 -2.67
CA VAL A 361 -7.69 -14.07 -3.81
C VAL A 361 -6.64 -13.08 -3.33
N TYR A 362 -5.38 -13.51 -3.34
CA TYR A 362 -4.29 -12.73 -2.74
C TYR A 362 -3.51 -11.90 -3.77
N ASN A 363 -3.68 -12.16 -5.06
CA ASN A 363 -3.16 -11.26 -6.09
C ASN A 363 -4.19 -10.17 -6.40
N VAL A 364 -3.74 -8.95 -6.74
CA VAL A 364 -4.58 -7.73 -6.86
C VAL A 364 -5.83 -7.96 -7.72
N ASN A 365 -5.72 -7.99 -9.05
CA ASN A 365 -6.90 -8.13 -9.92
C ASN A 365 -6.87 -9.37 -10.84
N ILE A 366 -5.75 -10.09 -10.90
CA ILE A 366 -5.61 -11.32 -11.68
C ILE A 366 -5.32 -12.46 -10.72
N PRO A 367 -6.19 -13.47 -10.54
CA PRO A 367 -5.88 -14.61 -9.70
C PRO A 367 -4.55 -15.26 -10.10
N SER A 368 -3.64 -15.42 -9.13
CA SER A 368 -2.36 -16.10 -9.33
C SER A 368 -2.55 -17.60 -9.56
N THR A 369 -1.48 -18.32 -9.88
CA THR A 369 -1.51 -19.79 -9.98
C THR A 369 -2.01 -20.41 -8.67
N TYR A 370 -1.54 -19.91 -7.52
CA TYR A 370 -2.00 -20.37 -6.21
C TYR A 370 -3.50 -20.12 -6.03
N ASP A 371 -3.98 -18.91 -6.32
CA ASP A 371 -5.40 -18.54 -6.18
C ASP A 371 -6.28 -19.44 -7.06
N LYS A 372 -5.87 -19.69 -8.31
CA LYS A 372 -6.62 -20.56 -9.24
C LYS A 372 -6.76 -21.99 -8.74
N GLU A 373 -5.80 -22.49 -7.98
CA GLU A 373 -5.77 -23.86 -7.46
C GLU A 373 -6.45 -24.02 -6.10
N HIS A 374 -6.43 -22.99 -5.25
CA HIS A 374 -6.82 -23.10 -3.84
C HIS A 374 -7.99 -22.20 -3.43
N SER A 375 -8.32 -21.16 -4.21
CA SER A 375 -9.38 -20.22 -3.87
C SER A 375 -10.77 -20.81 -4.07
N GLN A 376 -11.57 -20.81 -3.00
CA GLN A 376 -12.98 -21.15 -3.07
C GLN A 376 -13.77 -20.09 -3.84
N ALA A 377 -13.40 -18.81 -3.71
CA ALA A 377 -14.05 -17.72 -4.42
C ALA A 377 -13.83 -17.82 -5.93
N VAL A 378 -12.60 -18.11 -6.38
CA VAL A 378 -12.31 -18.33 -7.81
C VAL A 378 -13.09 -19.53 -8.33
N ALA A 379 -13.01 -20.68 -7.64
CA ALA A 379 -13.73 -21.89 -8.05
C ALA A 379 -15.25 -21.66 -8.20
N LYS A 380 -15.84 -20.86 -7.31
CA LYS A 380 -17.29 -20.59 -7.30
C LYS A 380 -17.72 -19.49 -8.27
N LEU A 381 -16.94 -18.42 -8.39
CA LEU A 381 -17.40 -17.17 -9.00
C LEU A 381 -16.77 -16.88 -10.36
N GLN A 382 -15.61 -17.46 -10.70
CA GLN A 382 -14.84 -17.10 -11.90
C GLN A 382 -15.68 -17.12 -13.17
N GLN A 383 -16.37 -18.22 -13.46
CA GLN A 383 -17.17 -18.35 -14.68
C GLN A 383 -18.26 -17.28 -14.75
N LYS A 384 -19.02 -17.08 -13.67
CA LYS A 384 -20.06 -16.05 -13.59
C LYS A 384 -19.47 -14.66 -13.83
N LEU A 385 -18.37 -14.33 -13.15
CA LEU A 385 -17.78 -13.01 -13.19
C LEU A 385 -17.14 -12.68 -14.54
N GLN A 386 -16.59 -13.66 -15.25
CA GLN A 386 -16.08 -13.48 -16.63
C GLN A 386 -17.18 -13.10 -17.63
N HIS A 387 -18.44 -13.49 -17.39
CA HIS A 387 -19.56 -13.06 -18.21
C HIS A 387 -20.04 -11.64 -17.91
N VAL A 388 -19.71 -11.12 -16.72
CA VAL A 388 -20.22 -9.85 -16.21
C VAL A 388 -19.19 -8.72 -16.36
N SER A 389 -17.92 -8.99 -16.06
CA SER A 389 -16.84 -8.00 -16.04
C SER A 389 -15.76 -8.30 -17.07
N PRO A 390 -15.55 -7.43 -18.07
CA PRO A 390 -14.38 -7.47 -18.95
C PRO A 390 -13.05 -7.46 -18.19
N PHE A 391 -12.96 -6.81 -17.02
CA PHE A 391 -11.74 -6.78 -16.21
C PHE A 391 -11.37 -8.15 -15.63
N ILE A 392 -12.37 -9.00 -15.38
CA ILE A 392 -12.17 -10.38 -14.91
C ILE A 392 -11.99 -11.34 -16.09
N ARG A 393 -12.61 -11.02 -17.24
CA ARG A 393 -12.49 -11.81 -18.47
C ARG A 393 -11.13 -11.66 -19.15
N TYR A 394 -10.62 -10.43 -19.20
CA TYR A 394 -9.41 -10.08 -19.93
C TYR A 394 -8.36 -9.54 -18.96
N GLU A 395 -7.46 -10.44 -18.54
CA GLU A 395 -6.37 -10.15 -17.61
C GLU A 395 -5.63 -8.82 -17.90
N PRO A 396 -5.20 -8.50 -19.14
CA PRO A 396 -4.46 -7.26 -19.42
C PRO A 396 -5.29 -5.98 -19.32
N LEU A 397 -6.62 -6.06 -19.32
CA LEU A 397 -7.47 -4.86 -19.37
C LEU A 397 -7.31 -4.01 -18.12
N SER A 398 -7.06 -4.63 -16.96
CA SER A 398 -6.80 -3.91 -15.72
C SER A 398 -5.52 -3.08 -15.78
N ASP A 399 -4.45 -3.65 -16.33
CA ASP A 399 -3.17 -2.96 -16.50
C ASP A 399 -3.28 -1.82 -17.52
N LEU A 400 -3.98 -2.06 -18.64
CA LEU A 400 -4.25 -1.02 -19.65
C LEU A 400 -5.08 0.14 -19.08
N ALA A 401 -6.12 -0.16 -18.28
CA ALA A 401 -6.90 0.86 -17.61
C ALA A 401 -6.05 1.62 -16.59
N ALA A 402 -5.21 0.93 -15.82
CA ALA A 402 -4.28 1.56 -14.90
C ALA A 402 -3.36 2.55 -15.61
N VAL A 403 -2.74 2.15 -16.73
CA VAL A 403 -1.90 3.03 -17.56
C VAL A 403 -2.68 4.23 -18.11
N ALA A 404 -3.91 4.02 -18.56
CA ALA A 404 -4.76 5.11 -19.05
C ALA A 404 -5.10 6.12 -17.94
N VAL A 405 -5.45 5.63 -16.75
CA VAL A 405 -5.74 6.48 -15.58
C VAL A 405 -4.47 7.20 -15.13
N MET A 406 -3.30 6.55 -15.11
CA MET A 406 -2.02 7.20 -14.83
C MET A 406 -1.77 8.39 -15.77
N GLY A 407 -1.93 8.17 -17.08
CA GLY A 407 -1.75 9.24 -18.08
C GLY A 407 -2.70 10.41 -17.84
N LEU A 408 -3.97 10.11 -17.52
CA LEU A 408 -4.96 11.11 -17.18
C LEU A 408 -4.62 11.85 -15.88
N SER A 409 -4.20 11.15 -14.82
CA SER A 409 -3.79 11.73 -13.54
C SER A 409 -2.56 12.64 -13.71
N CYS A 410 -1.57 12.21 -14.48
CA CYS A 410 -0.42 13.04 -14.86
C CYS A 410 -0.88 14.32 -15.58
N ALA A 411 -1.79 14.21 -16.55
CA ALA A 411 -2.31 15.37 -17.27
C ALA A 411 -3.10 16.31 -16.36
N ILE A 412 -3.98 15.79 -15.49
CA ILE A 412 -4.79 16.59 -14.56
C ILE A 412 -3.89 17.33 -13.57
N LEU A 413 -2.96 16.63 -12.92
CA LEU A 413 -2.06 17.27 -11.96
C LEU A 413 -1.17 18.29 -12.65
N HIS A 414 -0.55 17.91 -13.77
CA HIS A 414 0.43 18.77 -14.44
C HIS A 414 -0.21 20.00 -15.12
N VAL A 415 -1.27 19.80 -15.90
CA VAL A 415 -1.92 20.89 -16.66
C VAL A 415 -2.93 21.65 -15.80
N GLY A 416 -3.66 20.94 -14.94
CA GLY A 416 -4.75 21.54 -14.16
C GLY A 416 -4.27 22.20 -12.87
N LEU A 417 -3.32 21.58 -12.16
CA LEU A 417 -2.84 22.09 -10.87
C LEU A 417 -1.43 22.69 -10.95
N GLY A 418 -0.74 22.56 -12.09
CA GLY A 418 0.67 22.92 -12.21
C GLY A 418 1.61 21.97 -11.45
N ILE A 419 1.09 20.88 -10.89
CA ILE A 419 1.82 19.96 -10.01
C ILE A 419 2.23 18.71 -10.79
N GLY A 420 3.51 18.32 -10.77
CA GLY A 420 3.91 17.05 -11.36
C GLY A 420 5.39 16.94 -11.73
N LEU A 421 5.73 15.93 -12.53
CA LEU A 421 7.11 15.73 -13.02
C LEU A 421 7.71 16.97 -13.70
N GLY A 422 6.91 17.77 -14.39
CA GLY A 422 7.35 19.01 -15.02
C GLY A 422 7.41 20.24 -14.08
N HIS A 423 6.96 20.09 -12.83
CA HIS A 423 7.14 21.09 -11.76
C HIS A 423 8.57 21.05 -11.19
N VAL A 424 9.28 19.95 -11.42
CA VAL A 424 10.71 19.89 -11.18
C VAL A 424 11.40 20.70 -12.28
N ASP A 425 12.10 21.78 -11.92
CA ASP A 425 12.99 22.46 -12.86
C ASP A 425 14.21 21.56 -13.15
N TRP A 426 14.15 20.88 -14.28
CA TRP A 426 15.23 20.01 -14.77
C TRP A 426 16.40 20.81 -15.36
N THR A 427 16.25 22.12 -15.58
CA THR A 427 17.22 23.00 -16.26
C THR A 427 18.06 23.84 -15.30
N GLU A 428 17.53 24.27 -14.15
CA GLU A 428 18.29 24.92 -13.06
C GLU A 428 19.28 23.97 -12.35
N ARG A 429 19.37 22.71 -12.80
CA ARG A 429 20.08 21.63 -12.12
C ARG A 429 21.07 20.86 -12.99
N MET A 430 21.67 21.51 -13.99
CA MET A 430 22.80 20.92 -14.72
C MET A 430 24.17 21.08 -14.01
N ASP A 431 24.24 21.80 -12.89
CA ASP A 431 25.45 21.87 -12.02
C ASP A 431 25.51 20.75 -10.96
N TRP A 432 25.15 19.51 -11.34
CA TRP A 432 25.02 18.38 -10.41
C TRP A 432 26.03 17.29 -10.78
N GLN A 433 27.32 17.58 -10.52
CA GLN A 433 28.41 16.60 -10.46
C GLN A 433 28.58 16.06 -9.05
#